data_AF-A0A0P0M9U1-F1
#
_entry.id   AF-A0A0P0M9U1-F1
#
_cell.length_a   1.000
_cell.length_b   1.000
_cell.length_c   1.000
_cell.angle_alpha   90.00
_cell.angle_beta   90.00
_cell.angle_gamma   90.00
#
_symmetry.space_group_name_H-M   'P 1'
#
loop_
_entity.id
_entity.type
_entity.pdbx_description
1 polymer ?
#
loop_
_entity_poly.entity_id
_entity_poly.type
_entity_poly.pdbx_seq_one_letter_code
_entity_poly.pdbx_strand_id
1 'polypeptide(L)'
;MKLRTSNSDICNEQSENENTTDFKGSDLTELGLSNSYLGGWFRCLQLSKQYTQNCRTGLFPTDGAYQTYRLFGSVEDRKLNDWWEEQGRVSFSSGFASLKVQMLVRHKQTSGFQISLDVPDDLDVNIASEEFCLLIKQIQTLNSTDGLLSSAPMAWSFYKSKITCAHMQQLLDVLEAYEKLIKVSNRGNLWQIGEQLRVNPKAMSKTSDSHNERIEKHIAMGKRVSAMLSNARSLVQNACDGIYPRFKVSK
;
A
#
# COMPACT_ATOMS: atom_id res chain seq x y z
N MET A 1 -8.51 -50.80 -40.64
CA MET A 1 -8.47 -51.69 -39.46
C MET A 1 -7.11 -51.57 -38.77
N LYS A 2 -7.04 -50.77 -37.69
CA LYS A 2 -6.22 -50.98 -36.49
C LYS A 2 -6.44 -49.79 -35.54
N LEU A 3 -7.25 -50.06 -34.53
CA LEU A 3 -7.42 -49.26 -33.33
C LEU A 3 -6.11 -49.29 -32.53
N ARG A 4 -5.78 -48.16 -31.87
CA ARG A 4 -5.09 -48.20 -30.58
C ARG A 4 -5.59 -47.07 -29.69
N THR A 5 -6.00 -47.51 -28.52
CA THR A 5 -6.68 -46.84 -27.41
C THR A 5 -5.71 -46.16 -26.46
N SER A 6 -6.26 -45.14 -25.79
CA SER A 6 -6.02 -44.72 -24.41
C SER A 6 -4.61 -44.27 -24.01
N ASN A 7 -4.51 -43.01 -23.58
CA ASN A 7 -3.83 -42.68 -22.34
C ASN A 7 -4.66 -41.66 -21.56
N SER A 8 -5.15 -42.14 -20.44
CA SER A 8 -5.67 -41.38 -19.31
C SER A 8 -4.51 -40.73 -18.58
N ASP A 9 -4.46 -39.40 -18.58
CA ASP A 9 -3.64 -38.66 -17.63
C ASP A 9 -4.56 -37.86 -16.71
N ILE A 10 -4.69 -38.42 -15.51
CA ILE A 10 -5.30 -37.84 -14.32
C ILE A 10 -4.47 -36.60 -13.97
N CYS A 11 -4.97 -35.41 -14.32
CA CYS A 11 -4.47 -34.18 -13.72
C CYS A 11 -5.18 -34.00 -12.38
N ASN A 12 -4.38 -34.21 -11.35
CA ASN A 12 -4.68 -34.02 -9.94
C ASN A 12 -5.11 -32.56 -9.70
N GLU A 13 -6.41 -32.34 -9.44
CA GLU A 13 -6.91 -31.11 -8.85
C GLU A 13 -6.38 -31.02 -7.41
N GLN A 14 -5.37 -30.19 -7.18
CA GLN A 14 -5.07 -29.68 -5.84
C GLN A 14 -5.43 -28.21 -5.80
N SER A 15 -6.57 -27.98 -5.18
CA SER A 15 -7.16 -26.70 -4.78
C SER A 15 -6.13 -25.78 -4.11
N GLU A 16 -5.89 -24.63 -4.73
CA GLU A 16 -5.31 -23.48 -4.04
C GLU A 16 -6.37 -22.91 -3.09
N ASN A 17 -6.05 -22.87 -1.79
CA ASN A 17 -6.81 -22.12 -0.80
C ASN A 17 -6.69 -20.62 -1.11
N GLU A 18 -7.62 -20.08 -1.89
CA GLU A 18 -7.84 -18.64 -1.99
C GLU A 18 -8.56 -18.16 -0.72
N ASN A 19 -7.82 -17.42 0.12
CA ASN A 19 -8.43 -16.60 1.16
C ASN A 19 -9.22 -15.47 0.49
N THR A 20 -10.51 -15.69 0.31
CA THR A 20 -11.52 -14.73 -0.09
C THR A 20 -11.65 -13.66 1.00
N THR A 21 -11.19 -12.43 0.73
CA THR A 21 -11.59 -11.26 1.51
C THR A 21 -12.68 -10.52 0.74
N ASP A 22 -13.90 -10.71 1.23
CA ASP A 22 -15.15 -10.13 0.78
C ASP A 22 -15.16 -8.62 1.08
N PHE A 23 -15.07 -7.77 0.06
CA PHE A 23 -15.10 -6.31 0.19
C PHE A 23 -16.56 -5.84 0.12
N LYS A 24 -17.25 -5.75 1.26
CA LYS A 24 -18.56 -5.10 1.35
C LYS A 24 -18.39 -3.58 1.30
N GLY A 25 -18.68 -2.99 0.14
CA GLY A 25 -18.68 -1.54 -0.04
C GLY A 25 -20.07 -0.94 0.15
N SER A 26 -20.26 -0.15 1.20
CA SER A 26 -21.12 1.04 1.26
C SER A 26 -20.80 1.67 2.62
N ASP A 27 -20.16 2.83 2.59
CA ASP A 27 -19.32 3.45 3.64
C ASP A 27 -17.92 2.83 3.76
N LEU A 28 -16.97 3.46 3.07
CA LEU A 28 -15.56 3.34 3.43
C LEU A 28 -15.39 3.88 4.85
N THR A 29 -15.46 2.99 5.83
CA THR A 29 -15.14 3.34 7.22
C THR A 29 -13.72 3.89 7.28
N GLU A 30 -13.46 4.83 8.20
CA GLU A 30 -12.13 5.41 8.45
C GLU A 30 -11.03 4.33 8.52
N LEU A 31 -11.37 3.21 9.17
CA LEU A 31 -10.49 2.06 9.34
C LEU A 31 -10.19 1.33 8.02
N GLY A 32 -11.13 1.32 7.07
CA GLY A 32 -10.92 0.76 5.74
C GLY A 32 -9.96 1.60 4.90
N LEU A 33 -10.12 2.93 4.95
CA LEU A 33 -9.25 3.85 4.22
C LEU A 33 -7.83 3.85 4.83
N SER A 34 -7.71 3.90 6.16
CA SER A 34 -6.41 3.92 6.85
C SER A 34 -5.59 2.65 6.61
N ASN A 35 -6.25 1.49 6.48
CA ASN A 35 -5.61 0.20 6.23
C ASN A 35 -5.44 -0.14 4.73
N SER A 36 -5.67 0.83 3.85
CA SER A 36 -5.48 0.68 2.41
C SER A 36 -4.12 1.18 1.93
N TYR A 37 -3.77 0.87 0.67
CA TYR A 37 -2.62 1.47 0.00
C TYR A 37 -2.73 2.99 -0.11
N LEU A 38 -3.95 3.51 -0.30
CA LEU A 38 -4.18 4.95 -0.36
C LEU A 38 -3.90 5.62 0.99
N GLY A 39 -4.41 5.04 2.09
CA GLY A 39 -4.13 5.52 3.45
C GLY A 39 -2.64 5.46 3.79
N GLY A 40 -1.96 4.39 3.36
CA GLY A 40 -0.51 4.27 3.46
C GLY A 40 0.23 5.36 2.68
N TRP A 41 -0.20 5.68 1.46
CA TRP A 41 0.40 6.74 0.64
C TRP A 41 0.18 8.11 1.29
N PHE A 42 -1.06 8.42 1.70
CA PHE A 42 -1.38 9.66 2.40
C PHE A 42 -0.49 9.85 3.63
N ARG A 43 -0.37 8.83 4.49
CA ARG A 43 0.47 8.89 5.69
C ARG A 43 1.96 9.07 5.34
N CYS A 44 2.44 8.49 4.24
CA CYS A 44 3.81 8.75 3.75
C CYS A 44 4.03 10.22 3.41
N LEU A 45 3.05 10.86 2.76
CA LEU A 45 3.14 12.27 2.39
C LEU A 45 3.13 13.18 3.63
N GLN A 46 2.33 12.85 4.65
CA GLN A 46 2.33 13.59 5.93
C GLN A 46 3.67 13.50 6.66
N LEU A 47 4.32 12.33 6.62
CA LEU A 47 5.65 12.14 7.23
C LEU A 47 6.79 12.74 6.38
N SER A 48 6.50 13.25 5.18
CA SER A 48 7.52 13.82 4.31
C SER A 48 7.71 15.31 4.52
N LYS A 49 8.87 15.67 5.06
CA LYS A 49 9.35 17.06 5.11
C LYS A 49 9.52 17.65 3.71
N GLN A 50 9.97 16.84 2.74
CA GLN A 50 10.14 17.29 1.36
C GLN A 50 8.79 17.61 0.71
N TYR A 51 7.81 16.72 0.86
CA TYR A 51 6.48 16.97 0.28
C TYR A 51 5.83 18.23 0.85
N THR A 52 5.92 18.37 2.18
CA THR A 52 5.46 19.57 2.89
C THR A 52 6.12 20.84 2.35
N GLN A 53 7.44 20.82 2.17
CA GLN A 53 8.18 21.96 1.60
C GLN A 53 7.77 22.24 0.15
N ASN A 54 7.61 21.21 -0.68
CA ASN A 54 7.16 21.36 -2.06
C ASN A 54 5.78 22.02 -2.12
N CYS A 55 4.84 21.57 -1.26
CA CYS A 55 3.49 22.15 -1.18
C CYS A 55 3.52 23.63 -0.77
N ARG A 56 4.35 24.00 0.21
CA ARG A 56 4.47 25.38 0.70
C ARG A 56 5.10 26.33 -0.31
N THR A 57 6.06 25.85 -1.09
CA THR A 57 6.82 26.66 -2.05
C THR A 57 6.26 26.62 -3.46
N GLY A 58 5.44 25.62 -3.79
CA GLY A 58 5.00 25.32 -5.16
C GLY A 58 6.12 24.80 -6.07
N LEU A 59 7.30 24.47 -5.52
CA LEU A 59 8.44 23.97 -6.28
C LEU A 59 8.49 22.45 -6.22
N PHE A 60 8.40 21.81 -7.39
CA PHE A 60 8.41 20.36 -7.52
C PHE A 60 9.65 19.91 -8.31
N PRO A 61 10.56 19.13 -7.69
CA PRO A 61 11.84 18.80 -8.30
C PRO A 61 11.73 17.76 -9.42
N THR A 62 10.61 17.03 -9.52
CA THR A 62 10.35 16.00 -10.51
C THR A 62 8.91 16.08 -10.99
N ASP A 63 8.63 15.59 -12.21
CA ASP A 63 7.24 15.47 -12.70
C ASP A 63 6.42 14.57 -11.77
N GLY A 64 6.98 13.45 -11.30
CA GLY A 64 6.30 12.57 -10.34
C GLY A 64 5.92 13.26 -9.03
N ALA A 65 6.75 14.18 -8.53
CA ALA A 65 6.40 14.99 -7.37
C ALA A 65 5.27 15.99 -7.66
N TYR A 66 5.28 16.60 -8.85
CA TYR A 66 4.20 17.48 -9.27
C TYR A 66 2.88 16.71 -9.47
N GLN A 67 2.90 15.54 -10.12
CA GLN A 67 1.70 14.71 -10.29
C GLN A 67 1.16 14.23 -8.94
N THR A 68 2.04 13.86 -8.00
CA THR A 68 1.63 13.51 -6.63
C THR A 68 0.95 14.69 -5.95
N TYR A 69 1.46 15.91 -6.10
CA TYR A 69 0.78 17.11 -5.61
C TYR A 69 -0.58 17.34 -6.29
N ARG A 70 -0.70 17.12 -7.60
CA ARG A 70 -1.98 17.23 -8.31
C ARG A 70 -3.03 16.24 -7.80
N LEU A 71 -2.62 15.06 -7.35
CA LEU A 71 -3.51 14.04 -6.81
C LEU A 71 -3.92 14.32 -5.36
N PHE A 72 -3.00 14.76 -4.51
CA PHE A 72 -3.23 14.86 -3.06
C PHE A 72 -3.42 16.29 -2.56
N GLY A 73 -2.83 17.30 -3.22
CA GLY A 73 -2.73 18.65 -2.68
C GLY A 73 -1.88 18.71 -1.39
N SER A 74 -2.00 19.80 -0.63
CA SER A 74 -1.34 19.86 0.68
C SER A 74 -2.06 18.96 1.68
N VAL A 75 -1.34 18.01 2.28
CA VAL A 75 -1.85 17.09 3.33
C VAL A 75 -1.35 17.44 4.74
N GLU A 76 -0.59 18.52 4.85
CA GLU A 76 -0.09 19.02 6.13
C GLU A 76 -1.27 19.34 7.07
N ASP A 77 -1.20 18.82 8.30
CA ASP A 77 -2.22 18.98 9.35
C ASP A 77 -3.65 18.48 9.02
N ARG A 78 -3.81 17.72 7.92
CA ARG A 78 -5.11 17.15 7.54
C ARG A 78 -5.31 15.75 8.11
N LYS A 79 -6.54 15.42 8.52
CA LYS A 79 -6.91 14.02 8.76
C LYS A 79 -7.23 13.34 7.43
N LEU A 80 -7.01 12.03 7.36
CA LEU A 80 -7.25 11.24 6.16
C LEU A 80 -8.70 11.35 5.68
N ASN A 81 -9.68 11.30 6.59
CA ASN A 81 -11.10 11.41 6.23
C ASN A 81 -11.45 12.80 5.71
N ASP A 82 -10.99 13.86 6.37
CA ASP A 82 -11.27 15.24 5.95
C ASP A 82 -10.70 15.48 4.55
N TRP A 83 -9.46 15.03 4.31
CA TRP A 83 -8.86 15.05 2.98
C TRP A 83 -9.63 14.21 1.96
N TRP A 84 -10.10 13.02 2.36
CA TRP A 84 -10.85 12.13 1.49
C TRP A 84 -12.14 12.79 1.00
N GLU A 85 -12.93 13.36 1.90
CA GLU A 85 -14.19 14.02 1.56
C GLU A 85 -13.99 15.27 0.69
N GLU A 86 -12.95 16.07 0.97
CA GLU A 86 -12.72 17.33 0.25
C GLU A 86 -12.04 17.16 -1.12
N GLN A 87 -11.11 16.21 -1.25
CA GLN A 87 -10.24 16.08 -2.44
C GLN A 87 -10.08 14.64 -2.90
N GLY A 88 -9.88 13.71 -1.96
CA GLY A 88 -9.56 12.31 -2.26
C GLY A 88 -10.63 11.63 -3.13
N ARG A 89 -11.92 11.88 -2.86
CA ARG A 89 -13.02 11.35 -3.69
C ARG A 89 -12.92 11.81 -5.14
N VAL A 90 -12.68 13.10 -5.39
CA VAL A 90 -12.56 13.65 -6.75
C VAL A 90 -11.40 13.01 -7.51
N SER A 91 -10.27 12.80 -6.84
CA SER A 91 -9.05 12.29 -7.47
C SER A 91 -8.98 10.76 -7.57
N PHE A 92 -9.67 10.02 -6.71
CA PHE A 92 -9.51 8.57 -6.56
C PHE A 92 -10.81 7.75 -6.56
N SER A 93 -11.99 8.36 -6.36
CA SER A 93 -13.28 7.65 -6.39
C SER A 93 -14.14 8.00 -7.60
N SER A 94 -13.84 9.07 -8.32
CA SER A 94 -14.64 9.55 -9.46
C SER A 94 -14.71 8.57 -10.64
N GLY A 95 -13.87 7.54 -10.69
CA GLY A 95 -13.87 6.53 -11.76
C GLY A 95 -14.69 5.25 -11.50
N PHE A 96 -15.10 4.97 -10.25
CA PHE A 96 -15.74 3.70 -9.84
C PHE A 96 -16.80 3.91 -8.74
N ALA A 97 -17.63 4.94 -8.89
CA ALA A 97 -18.61 5.25 -7.86
C ALA A 97 -19.75 4.22 -7.82
N SER A 98 -20.02 3.58 -8.96
CA SER A 98 -21.19 2.74 -9.18
C SER A 98 -20.85 1.25 -9.30
N LEU A 99 -19.78 0.93 -10.03
CA LEU A 99 -19.26 -0.42 -10.20
C LEU A 99 -18.29 -0.80 -9.07
N LYS A 100 -18.64 -1.82 -8.29
CA LYS A 100 -17.75 -2.32 -7.24
C LYS A 100 -16.91 -3.47 -7.76
N VAL A 101 -15.60 -3.26 -7.82
CA VAL A 101 -14.65 -4.31 -8.18
C VAL A 101 -14.48 -5.25 -6.98
N GLN A 102 -15.00 -6.46 -7.09
CA GLN A 102 -14.83 -7.49 -6.06
C GLN A 102 -13.51 -8.23 -6.22
N MET A 103 -13.13 -8.54 -7.46
CA MET A 103 -12.03 -9.44 -7.74
C MET A 103 -11.30 -9.05 -9.02
N LEU A 104 -9.97 -9.06 -8.95
CA LEU A 104 -9.07 -8.97 -10.09
C LEU A 104 -8.09 -10.14 -10.03
N VAL A 105 -8.26 -11.14 -10.92
CA VAL A 105 -7.36 -12.29 -11.04
C VAL A 105 -6.58 -12.19 -12.34
N ARG A 106 -5.25 -12.29 -12.25
CA ARG A 106 -4.40 -12.36 -13.44
C ARG A 106 -4.32 -13.82 -13.91
N HIS A 107 -4.78 -14.08 -15.12
CA HIS A 107 -4.66 -15.39 -15.75
C HIS A 107 -3.25 -15.56 -16.34
N LYS A 108 -2.48 -16.49 -15.77
CA LYS A 108 -1.11 -16.78 -16.22
C LYS A 108 -1.05 -17.41 -17.62
N GLN A 109 -2.10 -18.12 -18.03
CA GLN A 109 -2.13 -18.87 -19.30
C GLN A 109 -2.56 -18.00 -20.50
N THR A 110 -3.48 -17.06 -20.29
CA THR A 110 -4.04 -16.23 -21.38
C THR A 110 -3.51 -14.79 -21.39
N SER A 111 -2.60 -14.44 -20.48
CA SER A 111 -2.10 -13.06 -20.27
C SER A 111 -3.22 -12.03 -20.04
N GLY A 112 -4.40 -12.47 -19.61
CA GLY A 112 -5.59 -11.65 -19.38
C GLY A 112 -5.87 -11.41 -17.90
N PHE A 113 -6.88 -10.58 -17.63
CA PHE A 113 -7.42 -10.34 -16.30
C PHE A 113 -8.88 -10.75 -16.27
N GLN A 114 -9.27 -11.43 -15.19
CA GLN A 114 -10.66 -11.65 -14.85
C GLN A 114 -11.07 -10.60 -13.83
N ILE A 115 -12.19 -9.94 -14.10
CA ILE A 115 -12.76 -8.89 -13.27
C ILE A 115 -14.16 -9.34 -12.87
N SER A 116 -14.43 -9.34 -11.57
CA SER A 116 -15.79 -9.51 -11.05
C SER A 116 -16.31 -8.17 -10.54
N LEU A 117 -17.50 -7.79 -10.97
CA LEU A 117 -18.14 -6.51 -10.69
C LEU A 117 -19.51 -6.73 -10.05
N ASP A 118 -19.82 -5.95 -9.02
CA ASP A 118 -21.21 -5.73 -8.62
C ASP A 118 -21.77 -4.55 -9.38
N VAL A 119 -22.91 -4.78 -10.02
CA VAL A 119 -23.67 -3.79 -10.77
C VAL A 119 -25.02 -3.60 -10.07
N PRO A 120 -25.35 -2.40 -9.58
CA PRO A 120 -26.68 -2.11 -9.06
C PRO A 120 -27.75 -2.27 -10.14
N ASP A 121 -28.94 -2.78 -9.76
CA ASP A 121 -30.06 -3.01 -10.70
C ASP A 121 -30.56 -1.72 -11.37
N ASP A 122 -30.36 -0.57 -10.73
CA ASP A 122 -30.79 0.76 -11.18
C ASP A 122 -29.69 1.57 -11.89
N LEU A 123 -28.51 0.97 -12.14
CA LEU A 123 -27.41 1.67 -12.78
C LEU A 123 -27.66 1.93 -14.27
N ASP A 124 -27.52 3.20 -14.68
CA ASP A 124 -27.57 3.58 -16.09
C ASP A 124 -26.45 2.91 -16.91
N VAL A 125 -26.81 2.35 -18.06
CA VAL A 125 -25.89 1.58 -18.91
C VAL A 125 -24.76 2.43 -19.45
N ASN A 126 -24.98 3.72 -19.73
CA ASN A 126 -23.91 4.60 -20.22
C ASN A 126 -22.89 4.85 -19.12
N ILE A 127 -23.37 5.11 -17.89
CA ILE A 127 -22.49 5.25 -16.71
C ILE A 127 -21.70 3.96 -16.48
N ALA A 128 -22.35 2.80 -16.52
CA ALA A 128 -21.68 1.51 -16.37
C ALA A 128 -20.61 1.28 -17.45
N SER A 129 -20.91 1.64 -18.70
CA SER A 129 -19.95 1.52 -19.80
C SER A 129 -18.73 2.43 -19.60
N GLU A 130 -18.93 3.67 -19.17
CA GLU A 130 -17.85 4.61 -18.93
C GLU A 130 -16.94 4.15 -17.79
N GLU A 131 -17.52 3.77 -16.64
CA GLU A 131 -16.76 3.25 -15.50
C GLU A 131 -16.03 1.95 -15.86
N PHE A 132 -16.64 1.06 -16.64
CA PHE A 132 -15.98 -0.16 -17.10
C PHE A 132 -14.77 0.15 -18.01
N CYS A 133 -14.92 1.07 -18.96
CA CYS A 133 -13.80 1.50 -19.79
C CYS A 133 -12.67 2.13 -18.96
N LEU A 134 -13.00 2.94 -17.95
CA LEU A 134 -12.02 3.50 -17.02
C LEU A 134 -11.31 2.39 -16.23
N LEU A 135 -12.03 1.35 -15.81
CA LEU A 135 -11.47 0.21 -15.07
C LEU A 135 -10.42 -0.51 -15.90
N ILE A 136 -10.77 -0.84 -17.13
CA ILE A 136 -9.86 -1.51 -18.06
C ILE A 136 -8.60 -0.67 -18.29
N LYS A 137 -8.76 0.65 -18.49
CA LYS A 137 -7.62 1.57 -18.63
C LYS A 137 -6.72 1.54 -17.39
N GLN A 138 -7.27 1.63 -16.18
CA GLN A 138 -6.48 1.59 -14.95
C GLN A 138 -5.72 0.27 -14.79
N ILE A 139 -6.37 -0.86 -15.08
CA ILE A 139 -5.72 -2.18 -15.03
C ILE A 139 -4.58 -2.24 -16.06
N GLN A 140 -4.81 -1.80 -17.29
CA GLN A 140 -3.79 -1.80 -18.35
C GLN A 140 -2.60 -0.90 -18.01
N THR A 141 -2.87 0.32 -17.51
CA THR A 141 -1.83 1.27 -17.09
C THR A 141 -1.01 0.68 -15.96
N LEU A 142 -1.66 0.14 -14.92
CA LEU A 142 -1.00 -0.47 -13.79
C LEU A 142 -0.03 -1.58 -14.25
N ASN A 143 -0.47 -2.44 -15.16
CA ASN A 143 0.34 -3.57 -15.65
C ASN A 143 1.47 -3.15 -16.60
N SER A 144 1.32 -2.02 -17.30
CA SER A 144 2.35 -1.49 -18.19
C SER A 144 3.49 -0.79 -17.45
N THR A 145 3.26 -0.33 -16.21
CA THR A 145 4.22 0.47 -15.43
C THR A 145 4.72 -0.26 -14.18
N ASP A 146 5.17 -1.50 -14.33
CA ASP A 146 5.66 -2.37 -13.24
C ASP A 146 4.68 -2.55 -12.06
N GLY A 147 3.39 -2.29 -12.22
CA GLY A 147 2.43 -2.35 -11.13
C GLY A 147 2.55 -1.19 -10.13
N LEU A 148 3.00 0.00 -10.53
CA LEU A 148 2.99 1.17 -9.66
C LEU A 148 1.58 1.77 -9.54
N LEU A 149 1.08 1.89 -8.31
CA LEU A 149 -0.22 2.50 -8.02
C LEU A 149 -0.26 3.97 -8.44
N SER A 150 0.86 4.67 -8.37
CA SER A 150 0.95 6.06 -8.80
C SER A 150 0.68 6.28 -10.29
N SER A 151 0.87 5.25 -11.12
CA SER A 151 0.50 5.29 -12.55
C SER A 151 -0.99 5.09 -12.78
N ALA A 152 -1.68 4.40 -11.87
CA ALA A 152 -3.09 4.08 -11.96
C ALA A 152 -3.79 4.33 -10.61
N PRO A 153 -3.84 5.59 -10.14
CA PRO A 153 -4.25 5.92 -8.77
C PRO A 153 -5.67 5.47 -8.44
N MET A 154 -6.58 5.46 -9.42
CA MET A 154 -7.96 4.99 -9.22
C MET A 154 -8.04 3.48 -8.99
N ALA A 155 -6.98 2.72 -9.26
CA ALA A 155 -6.91 1.28 -9.01
C ALA A 155 -6.69 0.91 -7.53
N TRP A 156 -6.59 1.89 -6.62
CA TRP A 156 -6.16 1.66 -5.23
C TRP A 156 -7.01 0.63 -4.46
N SER A 157 -8.31 0.55 -4.76
CA SER A 157 -9.25 -0.34 -4.08
C SER A 157 -9.02 -1.81 -4.38
N PHE A 158 -8.49 -2.13 -5.57
CA PHE A 158 -8.19 -3.49 -6.00
C PHE A 158 -6.69 -3.74 -6.24
N TYR A 159 -5.84 -2.76 -5.94
CA TYR A 159 -4.40 -2.87 -6.06
C TYR A 159 -3.82 -3.86 -5.05
N LYS A 160 -2.90 -4.71 -5.51
CA LYS A 160 -2.17 -5.67 -4.67
C LYS A 160 -0.67 -5.57 -4.95
N SER A 161 0.13 -5.37 -3.90
CA SER A 161 1.60 -5.33 -3.96
C SER A 161 2.22 -6.42 -3.11
N LYS A 162 3.50 -6.72 -3.38
CA LYS A 162 4.34 -7.53 -2.48
C LYS A 162 4.52 -6.88 -1.11
N ILE A 163 4.41 -5.55 -1.03
CA ILE A 163 4.41 -4.81 0.22
C ILE A 163 2.96 -4.74 0.70
N THR A 164 2.63 -5.42 1.80
CA THR A 164 1.27 -5.43 2.34
C THR A 164 0.95 -4.13 3.08
N CYS A 165 -0.33 -3.73 3.13
CA CYS A 165 -0.76 -2.56 3.89
C CYS A 165 -0.34 -2.63 5.36
N ALA A 166 -0.53 -3.79 6.00
CA ALA A 166 -0.12 -4.01 7.39
C ALA A 166 1.39 -3.81 7.59
N HIS A 167 2.23 -4.28 6.66
CA HIS A 167 3.66 -4.06 6.76
C HIS A 167 4.03 -2.58 6.57
N MET A 168 3.39 -1.88 5.63
CA MET A 168 3.60 -0.43 5.47
C MET A 168 3.23 0.33 6.73
N GLN A 169 2.08 0.02 7.35
CA GLN A 169 1.68 0.69 8.60
C GLN A 169 2.71 0.48 9.71
N GLN A 170 3.22 -0.75 9.89
CA GLN A 170 4.30 -1.01 10.85
C GLN A 170 5.58 -0.21 10.56
N LEU A 171 5.95 -0.04 9.28
CA LEU A 171 7.12 0.77 8.92
C LEU A 171 6.90 2.26 9.26
N LEU A 172 5.70 2.79 9.00
CA LEU A 172 5.35 4.18 9.29
C LEU A 172 5.21 4.44 10.79
N ASP A 173 4.68 3.49 11.57
CA ASP A 173 4.63 3.55 13.05
C ASP A 173 6.04 3.66 13.65
N VAL A 174 7.00 2.86 13.14
CA VAL A 174 8.40 2.92 13.56
C VAL A 174 9.03 4.26 13.22
N LEU A 175 8.75 4.81 12.03
CA LEU A 175 9.26 6.11 11.63
C LEU A 175 8.71 7.24 12.51
N GLU A 176 7.41 7.24 12.77
CA GLU A 176 6.77 8.26 13.60
C GLU A 176 7.25 8.19 15.06
N ALA A 177 7.38 6.98 15.62
CA ALA A 177 7.96 6.79 16.95
C ALA A 177 9.41 7.28 17.02
N TYR A 178 10.20 7.03 15.98
CA TYR A 178 11.56 7.56 15.87
C TYR A 178 11.59 9.09 15.82
N GLU A 179 10.73 9.72 15.02
CA GLU A 179 10.64 11.18 14.94
C GLU A 179 10.23 11.81 16.28
N LYS A 180 9.34 11.17 17.04
CA LYS A 180 8.99 11.60 18.40
C LYS A 180 10.18 11.43 19.36
N LEU A 181 10.90 10.32 19.27
CA LEU A 181 12.04 10.04 20.15
C LEU A 181 13.19 11.03 19.95
N ILE A 182 13.52 11.39 18.70
CA ILE A 182 14.60 12.37 18.42
C ILE A 182 14.21 13.80 18.82
N LYS A 183 12.92 14.14 18.83
CA LYS A 183 12.43 15.44 19.32
C LYS A 183 12.58 15.57 20.84
N VAL A 184 12.35 14.47 21.57
CA VAL A 184 12.42 14.44 23.04
C VAL A 184 13.84 14.17 23.54
N SER A 185 14.62 13.37 22.82
CA SER A 185 15.96 12.95 23.23
C SER A 185 16.95 12.99 22.05
N ASN A 186 18.03 13.75 22.19
CA ASN A 186 19.13 13.78 21.19
C ASN A 186 19.93 12.46 21.10
N ARG A 187 19.59 11.43 21.89
CA ARG A 187 20.25 10.12 21.92
C ARG A 187 19.23 8.98 22.04
N GLY A 188 18.27 8.94 21.11
CA GLY A 188 17.24 7.90 21.09
C GLY A 188 17.82 6.51 20.84
N ASN A 189 17.62 5.57 21.76
CA ASN A 189 18.03 4.18 21.56
C ASN A 189 17.00 3.44 20.70
N LEU A 190 17.38 3.04 19.48
CA LEU A 190 16.48 2.37 18.53
C LEU A 190 15.82 1.09 19.09
N TRP A 191 16.51 0.37 19.99
CA TRP A 191 15.94 -0.83 20.60
C TRP A 191 14.72 -0.53 21.48
N GLN A 192 14.63 0.66 22.09
CA GLN A 192 13.47 1.06 22.91
C GLN A 192 12.21 1.21 22.04
N ILE A 193 12.35 1.77 20.84
CA ILE A 193 11.27 1.83 19.84
C ILE A 193 10.84 0.40 19.48
N GLY A 194 11.82 -0.47 19.26
CA GLY A 194 11.57 -1.86 18.90
C GLY A 194 10.85 -2.65 19.99
N GLU A 195 11.16 -2.41 21.27
CA GLU A 195 10.42 -3.01 22.39
C GLU A 195 9.02 -2.42 22.55
N GLN A 196 8.88 -1.10 22.48
CA GLN A 196 7.58 -0.40 22.57
C GLN A 196 6.60 -0.90 21.50
N LEU A 197 7.07 -1.03 20.25
CA LEU A 197 6.26 -1.45 19.11
C LEU A 197 6.31 -2.96 18.86
N ARG A 198 7.01 -3.73 19.71
CA ARG A 198 7.18 -5.20 19.60
C ARG A 198 7.64 -5.66 18.22
N VAL A 199 8.58 -4.92 17.62
CA VAL A 199 9.06 -5.10 16.24
C VAL A 199 9.69 -6.47 15.99
N ASN A 200 10.39 -7.02 16.98
CA ASN A 200 10.99 -8.34 16.90
C ASN A 200 10.71 -9.14 18.18
N PRO A 201 9.65 -9.97 18.20
CA PRO A 201 9.31 -10.78 19.38
C PRO A 201 10.46 -11.65 19.89
N LYS A 202 11.36 -12.11 19.00
CA LYS A 202 12.51 -12.95 19.36
C LYS A 202 13.60 -12.17 20.10
N ALA A 203 13.66 -10.86 19.92
CA ALA A 203 14.66 -9.98 20.53
C ALA A 203 14.07 -9.13 21.68
N MET A 204 12.95 -9.55 22.27
CA MET A 204 12.39 -8.92 23.46
C MET A 204 13.16 -9.36 24.71
N SER A 205 13.56 -8.40 25.53
CA SER A 205 14.17 -8.65 26.83
C SER A 205 13.17 -9.33 27.76
N LYS A 206 13.65 -10.32 28.51
CA LYS A 206 12.89 -11.04 29.56
C LYS A 206 13.56 -10.79 30.90
N THR A 207 12.77 -10.87 31.97
CA THR A 207 13.27 -10.70 33.35
C THR A 207 14.34 -11.74 33.73
N SER A 208 14.29 -12.92 33.12
CA SER A 208 15.26 -14.01 33.33
C SER A 208 16.54 -13.88 32.51
N ASP A 209 16.63 -12.92 31.59
CA ASP A 209 17.81 -12.78 30.73
C ASP A 209 19.01 -12.26 31.54
N SER A 210 20.17 -12.84 31.28
CA SER A 210 21.45 -12.31 31.74
C SER A 210 21.75 -10.94 31.11
N HIS A 211 22.70 -10.22 31.69
CA HIS A 211 23.12 -8.91 31.17
C HIS A 211 23.59 -8.99 29.71
N ASN A 212 24.37 -10.02 29.36
CA ASN A 212 24.88 -10.21 28.00
C ASN A 212 23.76 -10.53 27.01
N GLU A 213 22.81 -11.40 27.37
CA GLU A 213 21.64 -11.71 26.53
C GLU A 213 20.79 -10.46 26.24
N ARG A 214 20.60 -9.59 27.25
CA ARG A 214 19.89 -8.32 27.07
C ARG A 214 20.61 -7.40 26.08
N ILE A 215 21.94 -7.30 26.17
CA ILE A 215 22.74 -6.52 25.23
C ILE A 215 22.59 -7.06 23.81
N GLU A 216 22.73 -8.37 23.60
CA GLU A 216 22.60 -8.99 22.29
C GLU A 216 21.21 -8.78 21.68
N LYS A 217 20.16 -8.92 22.49
CA LYS A 217 18.78 -8.64 22.09
C LYS A 217 18.58 -7.18 21.72
N HIS A 218 19.10 -6.23 22.51
CA HIS A 218 19.05 -4.81 22.16
C HIS A 218 19.78 -4.51 20.85
N ILE A 219 20.93 -5.13 20.60
CA ILE A 219 21.66 -4.99 19.33
C ILE A 219 20.82 -5.53 18.17
N ALA A 220 20.25 -6.73 18.30
CA ALA A 220 19.42 -7.34 17.27
C ALA A 220 18.15 -6.51 16.99
N MET A 221 17.49 -6.02 18.04
CA MET A 221 16.34 -5.12 17.94
C MET A 221 16.71 -3.81 17.26
N GLY A 222 17.81 -3.18 17.67
CA GLY A 222 18.31 -1.94 17.08
C GLY A 222 18.63 -2.08 15.58
N LYS A 223 19.27 -3.19 15.18
CA LYS A 223 19.51 -3.51 13.76
C LYS A 223 18.21 -3.64 12.98
N ARG A 224 17.20 -4.33 13.53
CA ARG A 224 15.89 -4.51 12.89
C ARG A 224 15.15 -3.18 12.72
N VAL A 225 15.11 -2.36 13.77
CA VAL A 225 14.48 -1.03 13.74
C VAL A 225 15.19 -0.13 12.72
N SER A 226 16.53 -0.15 12.68
CA SER A 226 17.31 0.60 11.67
C SER A 226 16.94 0.20 10.24
N ALA A 227 16.83 -1.10 9.96
CA ALA A 227 16.40 -1.59 8.64
C ALA A 227 14.96 -1.14 8.31
N MET A 228 14.04 -1.20 9.27
CA MET A 228 12.67 -0.71 9.09
C MET A 228 12.63 0.80 8.82
N LEU A 229 13.44 1.60 9.53
CA LEU A 229 13.55 3.03 9.28
C LEU A 229 14.07 3.34 7.88
N SER A 230 15.05 2.57 7.39
CA SER A 230 15.54 2.70 6.01
C SER A 230 14.42 2.46 5.00
N ASN A 231 13.66 1.37 5.18
CA ASN A 231 12.53 1.04 4.30
C ASN A 231 11.41 2.09 4.38
N ALA A 232 11.07 2.57 5.59
CA ALA A 232 10.06 3.60 5.80
C ALA A 232 10.44 4.91 5.11
N ARG A 233 11.68 5.39 5.30
CA ARG A 233 12.19 6.59 4.62
C ARG A 233 12.20 6.43 3.11
N SER A 234 12.56 5.23 2.62
CA SER A 234 12.48 4.95 1.19
C SER A 234 11.05 5.01 0.68
N LEU A 235 10.09 4.47 1.43
CA LEU A 235 8.68 4.50 1.04
C LEU A 235 8.15 5.93 1.03
N VAL A 236 8.49 6.74 2.05
CA VAL A 236 8.16 8.16 2.14
C VAL A 236 8.74 8.93 0.96
N GLN A 237 10.03 8.76 0.66
CA GLN A 237 10.66 9.44 -0.47
C GLN A 237 9.97 9.07 -1.79
N ASN A 238 9.79 7.78 -2.03
CA ASN A 238 9.22 7.31 -3.29
C ASN A 238 7.74 7.73 -3.42
N ALA A 239 6.99 7.78 -2.33
CA ALA A 239 5.64 8.34 -2.30
C ALA A 239 5.61 9.81 -2.76
N CYS A 240 6.60 10.61 -2.35
CA CYS A 240 6.70 12.01 -2.74
C CYS A 240 7.05 12.16 -4.21
N ASP A 241 7.87 11.26 -4.75
CA ASP A 241 8.31 11.29 -6.14
C ASP A 241 7.32 10.59 -7.09
N GLY A 242 6.14 10.17 -6.62
CA GLY A 242 5.14 9.49 -7.43
C GLY A 242 5.55 8.07 -7.86
N ILE A 243 6.34 7.37 -7.05
CA ILE A 243 6.80 5.99 -7.27
C ILE A 243 6.27 5.11 -6.12
N TYR A 244 4.97 4.79 -6.12
CA TYR A 244 4.34 4.13 -4.97
C TYR A 244 3.54 2.88 -5.36
N PRO A 245 3.51 1.81 -4.52
CA PRO A 245 4.36 1.51 -3.37
C PRO A 245 5.60 0.69 -3.77
N ARG A 246 6.79 1.23 -3.53
CA ARG A 246 8.06 0.57 -3.87
C ARG A 246 9.13 0.90 -2.83
N PHE A 247 9.97 -0.07 -2.47
CA PHE A 247 11.23 0.19 -1.78
C PHE A 247 12.32 0.48 -2.81
N LYS A 248 13.27 1.37 -2.49
CA LYS A 248 14.49 1.48 -3.29
C LYS A 248 15.17 0.11 -3.31
N VAL A 249 15.42 -0.38 -4.52
CA VAL A 249 16.29 -1.55 -4.70
C VAL A 249 17.69 -1.08 -4.33
N SER A 250 18.26 -1.61 -3.24
CA SER A 250 19.69 -1.46 -3.01
C SER A 250 20.40 -2.04 -4.22
N LYS A 251 21.07 -1.17 -4.99
CA LYS A 251 22.03 -1.58 -6.01
C LYS A 251 23.25 -2.19 -5.34
#